data_AF-G0QKX7-F1
#
_entry.id   AF-G0QKX7-F1
#
_cell.length_a   1.000
_cell.length_b   1.000
_cell.length_c   1.000
_cell.angle_alpha   90.00
_cell.angle_beta   90.00
_cell.angle_gamma   90.00
#
_symmetry.space_group_name_H-M   'P 1'
#
loop_
_entity.id
_entity.type
_entity.pdbx_description
1 polymer ?
#
loop_
_entity_poly.entity_id
_entity_poly.type
_entity_poly.pdbx_seq_one_letter_code
_entity_poly.pdbx_strand_id
1 'polypeptide(L)'
;MIILVKYKIKIYSNKYANYQKQIKKALQNGLTNKLRIINKQEYLSPLNLQECINIKDTLSKYLYEKLFNWIVQKLNENITPTNQQNDKSLEGEIGLLDIYGFEVFKENGFEQFFINYTNEKLQQLYIQYVFKQEEQIFINEGLKEFIQYLNFTDNKPIINLLDQPPNGIFNILDDICQTKGNNEKFLNKIRQANKNNKHFITPKMASKHTFTIVHSSKGVEYTVNNFTEKKQDSLQNLVVNTLAHSTDALFKIIFQITQDDFQQQQQKGKSLGSKFRNEIQILINQLMVCECHFIRCIKPNDEKKKDLFKTTYLLDQVRSLGVLESIKIGKQSFPIRKSYQQFYRRYAFAAKDFRSWQQMQEQNVDFYALSKELFQNIFKGTNQSGDILLGKGKIFMQNKGLLELEKIYEEKLINLNKIARKFQQAFIGFYLFIKLFYRLKTKNRHKQLKD
;
A
#
# COMPACT_ATOMS: atom_id res chain seq x y z
N MET A 1 8.60 -13.61 8.85
CA MET A 1 8.85 -15.06 8.65
C MET A 1 10.14 -15.43 9.38
N ILE A 2 10.04 -15.90 10.63
CA ILE A 2 11.21 -16.26 11.45
C ILE A 2 11.65 -17.67 11.04
N ILE A 3 12.65 -17.76 10.17
CA ILE A 3 13.38 -19.01 10.00
C ILE A 3 14.23 -19.14 11.26
N LEU A 4 13.74 -19.90 12.24
CA LEU A 4 14.54 -20.38 13.37
C LEU A 4 15.54 -21.39 12.82
N VAL A 5 16.61 -20.89 12.18
CA VAL A 5 17.79 -21.72 11.95
C VAL A 5 18.43 -21.89 13.32
N LYS A 6 18.20 -23.04 13.96
CA LYS A 6 19.03 -23.51 15.07
C LYS A 6 20.44 -23.78 14.53
N TYR A 7 21.21 -22.73 14.28
CA TYR A 7 22.65 -22.88 14.29
C TYR A 7 23.06 -23.12 15.75
N LYS A 8 23.25 -24.40 16.11
CA LYS A 8 24.35 -24.69 17.04
C LYS A 8 25.58 -24.12 16.35
N ILE A 9 26.06 -22.97 16.81
CA ILE A 9 27.39 -22.48 16.51
C ILE A 9 28.36 -23.51 17.15
N LYS A 10 28.51 -24.67 16.51
CA LYS A 10 29.70 -25.50 16.66
C LYS A 10 30.75 -24.74 15.87
N ILE A 11 31.46 -23.87 16.58
CA ILE A 11 32.72 -23.31 16.11
C ILE A 11 33.58 -24.51 15.75
N TYR A 12 33.78 -24.76 14.45
CA TYR A 12 34.66 -25.81 13.96
C TYR A 12 36.08 -25.47 14.44
N SER A 13 36.48 -26.12 15.53
CA SER A 13 37.80 -26.00 16.14
C SER A 13 38.75 -26.98 15.47
N ASN A 14 39.89 -26.48 14.99
CA ASN A 14 41.20 -27.01 15.40
C ASN A 14 42.39 -26.21 14.83
N LYS A 15 42.20 -25.26 13.91
CA LYS A 15 43.30 -24.41 13.38
C LYS A 15 43.41 -22.98 13.96
N TYR A 16 42.49 -22.55 14.82
CA TYR A 16 42.37 -21.15 15.29
C TYR A 16 42.33 -20.95 16.83
N ALA A 17 42.74 -21.97 17.61
CA ALA A 17 42.46 -22.05 19.05
C ALA A 17 43.11 -20.94 19.93
N ASN A 18 44.27 -20.40 19.57
CA ASN A 18 44.93 -19.35 20.37
C ASN A 18 44.38 -17.94 20.10
N TYR A 19 43.98 -17.62 18.87
CA TYR A 19 43.39 -16.31 18.52
C TYR A 19 41.95 -16.18 19.00
N GLN A 20 41.18 -17.28 18.99
CA GLN A 20 39.83 -17.30 19.56
C GLN A 20 39.81 -17.00 21.07
N LYS A 21 40.89 -17.31 21.82
CA LYS A 21 40.96 -17.01 23.27
C LYS A 21 41.01 -15.51 23.57
N GLN A 22 41.78 -14.72 22.83
CA GLN A 22 41.89 -13.26 23.06
C GLN A 22 40.59 -12.54 22.70
N ILE A 23 40.01 -12.84 21.54
CA ILE A 23 38.73 -12.27 21.11
C ILE A 23 37.63 -12.68 22.09
N LYS A 24 37.58 -13.95 22.51
CA LYS A 24 36.59 -14.43 23.49
C LYS A 24 36.70 -13.70 24.83
N LYS A 25 37.92 -13.40 25.31
CA LYS A 25 38.15 -12.66 26.56
C LYS A 25 37.78 -11.18 26.42
N ALA A 26 38.10 -10.55 25.29
CA ALA A 26 37.71 -9.17 25.00
C ALA A 26 36.19 -9.01 24.82
N LEU A 27 35.54 -9.94 24.12
CA LEU A 27 34.08 -9.97 24.00
C LEU A 27 33.42 -10.23 25.34
N GLN A 28 33.93 -11.17 26.13
CA GLN A 28 33.44 -11.41 27.48
C GLN A 28 33.52 -10.11 28.30
N ASN A 29 34.65 -9.41 28.26
CA ASN A 29 34.80 -8.13 28.96
C ASN A 29 33.83 -7.06 28.44
N GLY A 30 33.59 -6.96 27.13
CA GLY A 30 32.63 -6.01 26.56
C GLY A 30 31.16 -6.36 26.79
N LEU A 31 30.85 -7.64 27.06
CA LEU A 31 29.51 -8.11 27.40
C LEU A 31 29.20 -7.99 28.90
N THR A 32 30.22 -8.05 29.76
CA THR A 32 30.03 -8.03 31.22
C THR A 32 30.44 -6.72 31.89
N ASN A 33 31.16 -5.84 31.18
CA ASN A 33 31.61 -4.56 31.73
C ASN A 33 31.27 -3.41 30.80
N LYS A 34 31.06 -2.23 31.39
CA LYS A 34 30.85 -0.98 30.69
C LYS A 34 31.91 0.03 31.07
N LEU A 35 32.44 0.72 30.05
CA LEU A 35 33.35 1.85 30.20
C LEU A 35 32.58 3.06 30.73
N ARG A 36 33.01 3.62 31.86
CA ARG A 36 32.50 4.85 32.44
C ARG A 36 33.62 5.88 32.46
N ILE A 37 33.33 7.08 31.97
CA ILE A 37 34.27 8.21 32.05
C ILE A 37 33.87 9.03 33.27
N ILE A 38 34.73 9.04 34.29
CA ILE A 38 34.59 9.86 35.49
C ILE A 38 35.84 10.72 35.58
N ASN A 39 35.68 12.05 35.65
CA ASN A 39 36.80 13.00 35.73
C ASN A 39 37.86 12.81 34.62
N LYS A 40 37.43 12.56 33.37
CA LYS A 40 38.30 12.27 32.20
C LYS A 40 39.16 10.99 32.32
N GLN A 41 38.92 10.15 33.32
CA GLN A 41 39.53 8.83 33.45
C GLN A 41 38.52 7.73 33.12
N GLU A 42 39.00 6.69 32.44
CA GLU A 42 38.17 5.57 31.99
C GLU A 42 38.20 4.44 33.03
N TYR A 43 37.02 4.06 33.51
CA TYR A 43 36.85 2.98 34.47
C TYR A 43 35.97 1.88 33.89
N LEU A 44 36.35 0.62 34.09
CA LEU A 44 35.50 -0.52 33.80
C LEU A 44 34.64 -0.84 35.02
N SER A 45 33.33 -0.85 34.81
CA SER A 45 32.35 -1.22 35.83
C SER A 45 31.59 -2.48 35.40
N PRO A 46 31.34 -3.44 36.30
CA PRO A 46 30.54 -4.60 35.98
C PRO A 46 29.09 -4.20 35.70
N LEU A 47 28.47 -4.90 34.76
CA LEU A 47 27.08 -4.76 34.38
C LEU A 47 26.19 -5.68 35.21
N ASN A 48 24.93 -5.31 35.38
CA ASN A 48 23.96 -6.21 35.99
C ASN A 48 23.50 -7.29 34.99
N LEU A 49 22.83 -8.34 35.49
CA LEU A 49 22.40 -9.47 34.66
C LEU A 49 21.53 -9.04 33.47
N GLN A 50 20.59 -8.11 33.69
CA GLN A 50 19.67 -7.65 32.64
C GLN A 50 20.41 -6.86 31.56
N GLU A 51 21.36 -6.02 31.94
CA GLU A 51 22.21 -5.27 31.01
C GLU A 51 23.07 -6.21 30.16
N CYS A 52 23.66 -7.25 30.77
CA CYS A 52 24.42 -8.27 30.05
C CYS A 52 23.55 -9.00 29.01
N ILE A 53 22.33 -9.39 29.38
CA ILE A 53 21.37 -10.03 28.46
C ILE A 53 21.05 -9.08 27.30
N ASN A 54 20.73 -7.83 27.60
CA ASN A 54 20.38 -6.82 26.61
C ASN A 54 21.53 -6.60 25.61
N ILE A 55 22.78 -6.45 26.08
CA ILE A 55 23.94 -6.25 25.17
C ILE A 55 24.18 -7.48 24.30
N LYS A 56 24.05 -8.69 24.87
CA LYS A 56 24.18 -9.94 24.11
C LYS A 56 23.10 -10.04 23.02
N ASP A 57 21.86 -9.66 23.32
CA ASP A 57 20.77 -9.65 22.34
C ASP A 57 20.98 -8.55 21.28
N THR A 58 21.37 -7.34 21.68
CA THR A 58 21.71 -6.23 20.77
C THR A 58 22.88 -6.60 19.86
N LEU A 59 23.94 -7.23 20.37
CA LEU A 59 25.05 -7.73 19.56
C LEU A 59 24.59 -8.76 18.52
N SER A 60 23.72 -9.68 18.93
CA SER A 60 23.18 -10.70 18.02
C SER A 60 22.36 -10.07 16.90
N LYS A 61 21.48 -9.13 17.22
CA LYS A 61 20.69 -8.37 16.22
C LYS A 61 21.59 -7.58 15.29
N TYR A 62 22.58 -6.88 15.84
CA TYR A 62 23.52 -6.06 15.08
C TYR A 62 24.32 -6.90 14.08
N LEU A 63 24.95 -8.00 14.54
CA LEU A 63 25.73 -8.86 13.66
C LEU A 63 24.88 -9.45 12.54
N TYR A 64 23.64 -9.85 12.85
CA TYR A 64 22.70 -10.35 11.85
C TYR A 64 22.33 -9.28 10.81
N GLU A 65 21.96 -8.08 11.27
CA GLU A 65 21.65 -6.93 10.40
C GLU A 65 22.81 -6.61 9.45
N LYS A 66 24.04 -6.55 9.98
CA LYS A 66 25.21 -6.20 9.16
C LYS A 66 25.61 -7.30 8.19
N LEU A 67 25.50 -8.56 8.60
CA LEU A 67 25.68 -9.67 7.67
C LEU A 67 24.64 -9.64 6.54
N PHE A 68 23.37 -9.38 6.86
CA PHE A 68 22.31 -9.26 5.88
C PHE A 68 22.57 -8.11 4.90
N ASN A 69 22.93 -6.92 5.40
CA ASN A 69 23.25 -5.76 4.56
C ASN A 69 24.46 -6.01 3.66
N TRP A 70 25.49 -6.72 4.16
CA TRP A 70 26.62 -7.12 3.34
C TRP A 70 26.22 -8.02 2.17
N ILE A 71 25.33 -9.00 2.41
CA ILE A 71 24.81 -9.87 1.35
C ILE A 71 24.09 -9.04 0.29
N VAL A 72 23.24 -8.09 0.71
CA VAL A 72 22.54 -7.18 -0.21
C VAL A 72 23.53 -6.33 -1.00
N GLN A 73 24.55 -5.76 -0.35
CA GLN A 73 25.58 -4.98 -1.03
C GLN A 73 26.33 -5.82 -2.08
N LYS A 74 26.75 -7.04 -1.71
CA LYS A 74 27.43 -7.95 -2.65
C LYS A 74 26.54 -8.35 -3.82
N LEU A 75 25.24 -8.54 -3.58
CA LEU A 75 24.30 -8.78 -4.66
C LEU A 75 24.22 -7.56 -5.58
N ASN A 76 24.05 -6.36 -5.03
CA ASN A 76 23.99 -5.11 -5.80
C ASN A 76 25.24 -4.87 -6.63
N GLU A 77 26.44 -5.11 -6.10
CA GLU A 77 27.71 -4.98 -6.84
C GLU A 77 27.76 -5.89 -8.09
N ASN A 78 27.07 -7.02 -8.08
CA ASN A 78 27.05 -7.98 -9.19
C ASN A 78 25.91 -7.75 -10.19
N ILE A 79 24.79 -7.15 -9.78
CA ILE A 79 23.62 -6.96 -10.65
C ILE A 79 23.47 -5.52 -11.17
N THR A 80 24.14 -4.54 -10.56
CA THR A 80 24.05 -3.14 -10.98
C THR A 80 24.75 -2.96 -12.34
N PRO A 81 24.10 -2.37 -13.34
CA PRO A 81 24.71 -2.15 -14.66
C PRO A 81 25.98 -1.29 -14.56
N THR A 82 27.08 -1.74 -15.17
CA THR A 82 28.39 -1.07 -15.15
C THR A 82 28.48 0.15 -16.07
N ASN A 83 27.58 0.30 -17.05
CA ASN A 83 27.66 1.32 -18.11
C ASN A 83 26.73 2.52 -17.87
N GLN A 84 26.88 3.23 -16.76
CA GLN A 84 26.11 4.48 -16.52
C GLN A 84 26.73 5.74 -17.17
N GLN A 85 27.79 5.62 -17.95
CA GLN A 85 28.57 6.78 -18.41
C GLN A 85 28.16 7.38 -19.77
N ASN A 86 27.43 6.68 -20.65
CA ASN A 86 27.27 7.18 -22.03
C ASN A 86 25.86 7.47 -22.55
N ASP A 87 24.75 7.15 -21.86
CA ASP A 87 23.43 7.67 -22.29
C ASP A 87 22.38 7.55 -21.17
N LYS A 88 22.35 8.53 -20.25
CA LYS A 88 21.33 8.59 -19.16
C LYS A 88 19.92 8.93 -19.65
N SER A 89 19.71 9.10 -20.95
CA SER A 89 18.49 9.65 -21.54
C SER A 89 17.46 8.59 -21.97
N LEU A 90 17.80 7.29 -21.96
CA LEU A 90 16.99 6.24 -22.62
C LEU A 90 16.61 5.03 -21.76
N GLU A 91 17.06 4.90 -20.52
CA GLU A 91 16.75 3.72 -19.70
C GLU A 91 15.64 4.01 -18.69
N GLY A 92 14.45 3.46 -18.93
CA GLY A 92 13.38 3.42 -17.94
C GLY A 92 13.66 2.34 -16.89
N GLU A 93 13.49 2.68 -15.61
CA GLU A 93 13.63 1.75 -14.49
C GLU A 93 12.25 1.25 -14.03
N ILE A 94 12.15 -0.05 -13.69
CA ILE A 94 10.97 -0.63 -13.04
C ILE A 94 11.34 -0.95 -11.60
N GLY A 95 10.82 -0.15 -10.67
CA GLY A 95 10.93 -0.39 -9.23
C GLY A 95 9.88 -1.37 -8.73
N LEU A 96 10.28 -2.32 -7.88
CA LEU A 96 9.38 -3.23 -7.18
C LEU A 96 9.50 -3.01 -5.67
N LEU A 97 8.40 -2.61 -5.04
CA LEU A 97 8.30 -2.45 -3.59
C LEU A 97 7.40 -3.54 -3.00
N ASP A 98 8.01 -4.52 -2.33
CA ASP A 98 7.31 -5.49 -1.49
C ASP A 98 7.33 -5.01 -0.04
N ILE A 99 6.14 -4.82 0.53
CA ILE A 99 5.99 -4.29 1.90
C ILE A 99 4.83 -4.95 2.64
N TYR A 100 5.02 -5.12 3.95
CA TYR A 100 3.99 -5.60 4.86
C TYR A 100 2.77 -4.66 4.86
N GLY A 101 1.59 -5.28 4.82
CA GLY A 101 0.33 -4.57 5.02
C GLY A 101 0.09 -4.16 6.48
N PHE A 102 -1.03 -3.51 6.71
CA PHE A 102 -1.49 -3.09 8.04
C PHE A 102 -1.61 -4.27 9.01
N GLU A 103 -0.98 -4.17 10.19
CA GLU A 103 -0.93 -5.24 11.20
C GLU A 103 -1.76 -4.88 12.44
N VAL A 104 -2.63 -5.81 12.85
CA VAL A 104 -3.32 -5.73 14.14
C VAL A 104 -3.39 -7.09 14.79
N PHE A 105 -2.70 -7.20 15.91
CA PHE A 105 -2.67 -8.35 16.79
C PHE A 105 -3.43 -8.08 18.08
N LYS A 106 -3.52 -9.12 18.92
CA LYS A 106 -4.07 -9.01 20.28
C LYS A 106 -3.26 -8.02 21.14
N GLU A 107 -1.94 -8.02 20.96
CA GLU A 107 -1.02 -7.08 21.58
C GLU A 107 -0.16 -6.44 20.48
N ASN A 108 -0.27 -5.12 20.31
CA ASN A 108 0.50 -4.37 19.33
C ASN A 108 1.60 -3.59 20.05
N GLY A 109 2.85 -3.82 19.66
CA GLY A 109 4.00 -3.14 20.22
C GLY A 109 4.50 -2.01 19.32
N PHE A 110 5.74 -1.61 19.58
CA PHE A 110 6.44 -0.61 18.80
C PHE A 110 6.60 -1.02 17.33
N GLU A 111 6.90 -2.30 17.03
CA GLU A 111 7.03 -2.79 15.66
C GLU A 111 5.76 -2.57 14.84
N GLN A 112 4.60 -2.97 15.38
CA GLN A 112 3.30 -2.77 14.73
C GLN A 112 3.00 -1.28 14.55
N PHE A 113 3.37 -0.45 15.53
CA PHE A 113 3.22 1.00 15.43
C PHE A 113 3.99 1.59 14.22
N PHE A 114 5.22 1.11 13.98
CA PHE A 114 6.02 1.49 12.81
C PHE A 114 5.43 0.97 11.50
N ILE A 115 5.04 -0.30 11.45
CA ILE A 115 4.43 -0.91 10.26
C ILE A 115 3.15 -0.16 9.87
N ASN A 116 2.30 0.16 10.84
CA ASN A 116 1.05 0.86 10.58
C ASN A 116 1.27 2.32 10.19
N TYR A 117 2.27 3.01 10.75
CA TYR A 117 2.66 4.34 10.28
C TYR A 117 3.14 4.33 8.81
N THR A 118 3.96 3.35 8.43
CA THR A 118 4.40 3.21 7.03
C THR A 118 3.21 2.98 6.10
N ASN A 119 2.26 2.13 6.51
CA ASN A 119 1.03 1.91 5.76
C ASN A 119 0.20 3.20 5.60
N GLU A 120 0.11 4.04 6.63
CA GLU A 120 -0.55 5.36 6.50
C GLU A 120 0.17 6.30 5.52
N LYS A 121 1.51 6.35 5.55
CA LYS A 121 2.29 7.15 4.58
C LYS A 121 2.09 6.65 3.13
N LEU A 122 2.10 5.34 2.92
CA LEU A 122 1.83 4.75 1.61
C LEU A 122 0.38 4.97 1.16
N GLN A 123 -0.58 4.96 2.10
CA GLN A 123 -1.97 5.29 1.81
C GLN A 123 -2.13 6.77 1.41
N GLN A 124 -1.39 7.69 2.05
CA GLN A 124 -1.35 9.09 1.64
C GLN A 124 -0.80 9.25 0.22
N LEU A 125 0.32 8.59 -0.08
CA LEU A 125 0.90 8.59 -1.42
C LEU A 125 -0.12 8.08 -2.44
N TYR A 126 -0.82 6.98 -2.15
CA TYR A 126 -1.85 6.43 -3.01
C TYR A 126 -2.99 7.44 -3.27
N ILE A 127 -3.52 8.08 -2.23
CA ILE A 127 -4.60 9.07 -2.36
C ILE A 127 -4.14 10.25 -3.24
N GLN A 128 -2.94 10.77 -3.00
CA GLN A 128 -2.37 11.88 -3.79
C GLN A 128 -2.15 11.49 -5.25
N TYR A 129 -1.64 10.28 -5.49
CA TYR A 129 -1.40 9.78 -6.84
C TYR A 129 -2.70 9.61 -7.62
N VAL A 130 -3.71 8.96 -7.04
CA VAL A 130 -5.03 8.79 -7.66
C VAL A 130 -5.69 10.14 -7.94
N PHE A 131 -5.61 11.08 -7.00
CA PHE A 131 -6.17 12.41 -7.19
C PHE A 131 -5.52 13.15 -8.36
N LYS A 132 -4.18 13.16 -8.42
CA LYS A 132 -3.43 13.81 -9.51
C LYS A 132 -3.74 13.19 -10.88
N GLN A 133 -3.88 11.86 -10.94
CA GLN A 133 -4.28 11.16 -12.17
C GLN A 133 -5.69 11.56 -12.62
N GLU A 134 -6.65 11.60 -11.69
CA GLU A 134 -8.02 12.05 -11.98
C GLU A 134 -8.07 13.51 -12.43
N GLU A 135 -7.34 14.39 -11.76
CA GLU A 135 -7.19 15.80 -12.15
C GLU A 135 -6.69 15.93 -13.59
N GLN A 136 -5.64 15.18 -13.96
CA GLN A 136 -5.08 15.23 -15.31
C GLN A 136 -6.08 14.75 -16.37
N ILE A 137 -6.89 13.72 -16.06
CA ILE A 137 -7.95 13.25 -16.96
C ILE A 137 -8.98 14.35 -17.21
N PHE A 138 -9.41 15.06 -16.16
CA PHE A 138 -10.37 16.15 -16.28
C PHE A 138 -9.80 17.33 -17.06
N ILE A 139 -8.54 17.72 -16.82
CA ILE A 139 -7.86 18.77 -17.59
C ILE A 139 -7.78 18.40 -19.07
N ASN A 140 -7.35 17.18 -19.39
CA ASN A 140 -7.22 16.69 -20.76
C ASN A 140 -8.57 16.70 -21.50
N GLU A 141 -9.65 16.39 -20.78
CA GLU A 141 -11.02 16.35 -21.31
C GLU A 141 -11.71 17.72 -21.32
N GLY A 142 -11.04 18.79 -20.87
CA GLY A 142 -11.60 20.14 -20.84
C GLY A 142 -12.60 20.39 -19.70
N LEU A 143 -12.59 19.56 -18.66
CA LEU A 143 -13.51 19.58 -17.53
C LEU A 143 -12.87 20.17 -16.26
N LYS A 144 -11.89 21.07 -16.40
CA LYS A 144 -11.10 21.60 -15.28
C LYS A 144 -11.95 22.22 -14.16
N GLU A 145 -13.04 22.89 -14.50
CA GLU A 145 -13.97 23.51 -13.55
C GLU A 145 -14.66 22.49 -12.62
N PHE A 146 -14.71 21.21 -12.99
CA PHE A 146 -15.36 20.17 -12.19
C PHE A 146 -14.43 19.52 -11.16
N ILE A 147 -13.12 19.78 -11.22
CA ILE A 147 -12.13 19.21 -10.28
C ILE A 147 -12.45 19.59 -8.84
N GLN A 148 -12.96 20.81 -8.60
CA GLN A 148 -13.31 21.29 -7.26
C GLN A 148 -14.41 20.46 -6.56
N TYR A 149 -15.21 19.71 -7.33
CA TYR A 149 -16.25 18.84 -6.78
C TYR A 149 -15.73 17.45 -6.40
N LEU A 150 -14.50 17.12 -6.77
CA LEU A 150 -13.87 15.87 -6.38
C LEU A 150 -13.40 15.98 -4.92
N ASN A 151 -14.22 15.49 -3.98
CA ASN A 151 -13.90 15.50 -2.56
C ASN A 151 -13.27 14.17 -2.13
N PHE A 152 -11.99 14.17 -1.76
CA PHE A 152 -11.26 12.98 -1.31
C PHE A 152 -11.07 13.03 0.20
N THR A 153 -11.26 11.88 0.86
CA THR A 153 -10.97 11.76 2.29
C THR A 153 -9.46 11.60 2.49
N ASP A 154 -8.79 12.62 3.01
CA ASP A 154 -7.36 12.62 3.29
C ASP A 154 -7.05 12.01 4.68
N ASN A 155 -6.03 11.16 4.76
CA ASN A 155 -5.50 10.61 6.00
C ASN A 155 -4.39 11.47 6.63
N LYS A 156 -4.07 12.65 6.06
CA LYS A 156 -3.13 13.63 6.62
C LYS A 156 -3.35 13.93 8.10
N PRO A 157 -4.58 14.06 8.65
CA PRO A 157 -4.78 14.28 10.08
C PRO A 157 -4.19 13.15 10.96
N ILE A 158 -4.23 11.90 10.48
CA ILE A 158 -3.64 10.74 11.16
C ILE A 158 -2.12 10.81 11.09
N ILE A 159 -1.56 11.12 9.92
CA ILE A 159 -0.11 11.29 9.75
C ILE A 159 0.41 12.43 10.62
N ASN A 160 -0.35 13.52 10.73
CA ASN A 160 0.02 14.66 11.54
C ASN A 160 0.04 14.30 13.05
N LEU A 161 -0.94 13.52 13.52
CA LEU A 161 -0.91 12.97 14.89
C LEU A 161 0.36 12.17 15.15
N LEU A 162 0.84 11.42 14.16
CA LEU A 162 2.01 10.55 14.30
C LEU A 162 3.32 11.33 14.25
N ASP A 163 3.47 12.25 13.29
CA ASP A 163 4.78 12.73 12.81
C ASP A 163 4.86 14.27 12.63
N GLN A 164 3.81 15.04 12.93
CA GLN A 164 3.87 16.50 12.82
C GLN A 164 4.61 17.10 14.03
N PRO A 165 5.77 17.76 13.84
CA PRO A 165 6.43 18.45 14.94
C PRO A 165 5.60 19.66 15.43
N PRO A 166 5.66 20.00 16.73
CA PRO A 166 6.38 19.32 17.81
C PRO A 166 5.57 18.21 18.51
N ASN A 167 4.25 18.11 18.25
CA ASN A 167 3.33 17.31 19.05
C ASN A 167 3.08 15.88 18.52
N GLY A 168 3.69 15.51 17.41
CA GLY A 168 3.63 14.17 16.85
C GLY A 168 4.11 13.13 17.86
N ILE A 169 3.43 11.98 17.92
CA ILE A 169 3.77 10.89 18.85
C ILE A 169 5.25 10.50 18.72
N PHE A 170 5.77 10.47 17.50
CA PHE A 170 7.17 10.19 17.24
C PHE A 170 8.14 11.27 17.75
N ASN A 171 7.78 12.55 17.63
CA ASN A 171 8.57 13.65 18.17
C ASN A 171 8.62 13.60 19.70
N ILE A 172 7.47 13.33 20.33
CA ILE A 172 7.37 13.16 21.78
C ILE A 172 8.22 11.96 22.24
N LEU A 173 8.21 10.87 21.48
CA LEU A 173 9.05 9.71 21.76
C LEU A 173 10.54 10.08 21.68
N ASP A 174 10.95 10.83 20.65
CA ASP A 174 12.33 11.27 20.45
C ASP A 174 12.82 12.14 21.63
N ASP A 175 12.00 13.09 22.09
CA ASP A 175 12.31 13.94 23.26
C ASP A 175 12.53 13.12 24.54
N ILE A 176 11.65 12.14 24.79
CA ILE A 176 11.70 11.33 26.02
C ILE A 176 12.88 10.38 26.00
N CYS A 177 13.14 9.82 24.83
CA CYS A 177 14.34 9.07 24.53
C CYS A 177 15.61 9.92 24.79
N GLN A 178 15.64 11.20 24.40
CA GLN A 178 16.76 12.12 24.68
C GLN A 178 16.96 12.41 26.16
N THR A 179 15.87 12.60 26.90
CA THR A 179 15.88 12.98 28.33
C THR A 179 15.97 11.80 29.31
N LYS A 180 16.20 10.57 28.81
CA LYS A 180 16.20 9.31 29.60
C LYS A 180 14.90 9.10 30.40
N GLY A 181 13.76 9.50 29.85
CA GLY A 181 12.46 9.22 30.46
C GLY A 181 12.03 7.75 30.30
N ASN A 182 10.99 7.35 31.03
CA ASN A 182 10.42 6.00 31.01
C ASN A 182 9.14 5.94 30.16
N ASN A 183 8.65 4.72 29.91
CA ASN A 183 7.41 4.46 29.17
C ASN A 183 6.18 5.20 29.75
N GLU A 184 6.11 5.38 31.07
CA GLU A 184 5.00 6.10 31.73
C GLU A 184 4.99 7.60 31.42
N LYS A 185 6.16 8.25 31.48
CA LYS A 185 6.31 9.65 31.08
C LYS A 185 5.92 9.84 29.62
N PHE A 186 6.27 8.89 28.75
CA PHE A 186 5.85 8.89 27.35
C PHE A 186 4.35 8.82 27.19
N LEU A 187 3.71 7.84 27.82
CA LEU A 187 2.27 7.68 27.78
C LEU A 187 1.52 8.92 28.29
N ASN A 188 1.98 9.52 29.40
CA ASN A 188 1.34 10.71 29.96
C ASN A 188 1.47 11.93 29.03
N LYS A 189 2.66 12.15 28.43
CA LYS A 189 2.88 13.27 27.51
C LYS A 189 2.05 13.14 26.23
N ILE A 190 1.96 11.93 25.63
CA ILE A 190 1.12 11.73 24.43
C ILE A 190 -0.38 11.88 24.73
N ARG A 191 -0.85 11.44 25.92
CA ARG A 191 -2.23 11.61 26.36
C ARG A 191 -2.60 13.07 26.54
N GLN A 192 -1.72 13.85 27.14
CA GLN A 192 -1.91 15.28 27.35
C GLN A 192 -1.91 16.05 26.02
N ALA A 193 -0.93 15.78 25.15
CA ALA A 193 -0.77 16.47 23.87
C ALA A 193 -1.94 16.20 22.89
N ASN A 194 -2.54 15.00 22.93
CA ASN A 194 -3.51 14.56 21.93
C ASN A 194 -4.93 14.34 22.48
N LYS A 195 -5.26 14.90 23.65
CA LYS A 195 -6.56 14.71 24.33
C LYS A 195 -7.79 15.05 23.47
N ASN A 196 -7.67 16.06 22.61
CA ASN A 196 -8.77 16.55 21.77
C ASN A 196 -8.72 16.01 20.33
N ASN A 197 -7.76 15.13 20.01
CA ASN A 197 -7.62 14.60 18.66
C ASN A 197 -8.58 13.42 18.46
N LYS A 198 -9.49 13.52 17.48
CA LYS A 198 -10.44 12.44 17.14
C LYS A 198 -9.78 11.10 16.77
N HIS A 199 -8.52 11.13 16.35
CA HIS A 199 -7.74 9.94 16.00
C HIS A 199 -6.96 9.35 17.17
N PHE A 200 -7.04 9.93 18.36
CA PHE A 200 -6.35 9.45 19.55
C PHE A 200 -7.36 9.15 20.66
N ILE A 201 -7.39 7.91 21.12
CA ILE A 201 -8.31 7.45 22.16
C ILE A 201 -7.50 6.96 23.36
N THR A 202 -7.87 7.45 24.54
CA THR A 202 -7.34 6.97 25.81
C THR A 202 -8.20 5.84 26.38
N PRO A 203 -7.60 4.85 27.06
CA PRO A 203 -8.38 3.79 27.69
C PRO A 203 -9.23 4.36 28.84
N LYS A 204 -10.42 3.77 29.06
CA LYS A 204 -11.32 4.16 30.16
C LYS A 204 -10.65 4.03 31.53
N MET A 205 -9.79 3.02 31.69
CA MET A 205 -8.98 2.82 32.89
C MET A 205 -7.61 3.48 32.70
N ALA A 206 -7.32 4.50 33.49
CA ALA A 206 -6.06 5.25 33.41
C ALA A 206 -4.82 4.39 33.70
N SER A 207 -4.98 3.33 34.52
CA SER A 207 -3.93 2.36 34.87
C SER A 207 -3.51 1.45 33.71
N LYS A 208 -4.27 1.41 32.61
CA LYS A 208 -3.89 0.62 31.44
C LYS A 208 -2.75 1.34 30.71
N HIS A 209 -1.61 0.67 30.54
CA HIS A 209 -0.43 1.19 29.84
C HIS A 209 -0.57 1.11 28.30
N THR A 210 -1.74 1.49 27.79
CA THR A 210 -2.06 1.49 26.36
C THR A 210 -2.56 2.85 25.87
N PHE A 211 -2.48 3.03 24.56
CA PHE A 211 -3.15 4.11 23.82
C PHE A 211 -3.71 3.55 22.52
N THR A 212 -4.77 4.16 21.99
CA THR A 212 -5.42 3.70 20.77
C THR A 212 -5.34 4.78 19.70
N ILE A 213 -4.94 4.40 18.49
CA ILE A 213 -4.98 5.28 17.32
C ILE A 213 -6.09 4.81 16.39
N VAL A 214 -6.94 5.74 15.98
CA VAL A 214 -7.94 5.51 14.94
C VAL A 214 -7.29 5.76 13.59
N HIS A 215 -6.73 4.69 13.03
CA HIS A 215 -6.17 4.66 11.68
C HIS A 215 -7.26 4.77 10.62
N SER A 216 -6.85 4.91 9.35
CA SER A 216 -7.76 5.03 8.21
C SER A 216 -8.75 3.85 8.15
N SER A 217 -8.31 2.68 8.58
CA SER A 217 -9.08 1.43 8.51
C SER A 217 -9.83 1.10 9.81
N LYS A 218 -9.15 1.22 10.97
CA LYS A 218 -9.68 0.80 12.27
C LYS A 218 -8.90 1.38 13.46
N GLY A 219 -9.50 1.31 14.64
CA GLY A 219 -8.81 1.57 15.91
C GLY A 219 -7.81 0.47 16.25
N VAL A 220 -6.57 0.85 16.54
CA VAL A 220 -5.50 -0.07 16.97
C VAL A 220 -5.01 0.35 18.35
N GLU A 221 -5.11 -0.57 19.31
CA GLU A 221 -4.58 -0.37 20.65
C GLU A 221 -3.12 -0.84 20.70
N TYR A 222 -2.23 0.05 21.14
CA TYR A 222 -0.81 -0.19 21.30
C TYR A 222 -0.44 -0.23 22.78
N THR A 223 0.39 -1.20 23.15
CA THR A 223 0.97 -1.30 24.48
C THR A 223 2.31 -0.59 24.50
N VAL A 224 2.51 0.31 25.47
CA VAL A 224 3.68 1.20 25.52
C VAL A 224 4.97 0.49 25.97
N ASN A 225 4.88 -0.78 26.36
CA ASN A 225 6.02 -1.55 26.83
C ASN A 225 7.15 -1.51 25.79
N ASN A 226 8.36 -1.19 26.28
CA ASN A 226 9.61 -1.15 25.52
C ASN A 226 9.66 -0.09 24.39
N PHE A 227 8.79 0.92 24.39
CA PHE A 227 8.88 2.04 23.43
C PHE A 227 10.14 2.88 23.68
N THR A 228 10.48 3.19 24.94
CA THR A 228 11.66 4.00 25.29
C THR A 228 12.96 3.21 25.33
N GLU A 229 12.90 1.88 25.44
CA GLU A 229 14.07 0.99 25.52
C GLU A 229 14.76 0.79 24.17
N LYS A 230 14.06 1.02 23.05
CA LYS A 230 14.62 0.85 21.69
C LYS A 230 15.52 1.99 21.22
N LYS A 231 15.85 2.94 22.10
CA LYS A 231 17.03 3.80 21.92
C LYS A 231 18.34 3.05 22.19
N GLN A 232 18.30 1.91 22.87
CA GLN A 232 19.46 1.22 23.42
C GLN A 232 20.06 0.11 22.52
N ASP A 233 19.62 -0.02 21.27
CA ASP A 233 20.28 -0.92 20.30
C ASP A 233 21.62 -0.36 19.77
N SER A 234 22.23 0.62 20.45
CA SER A 234 23.60 1.02 20.19
C SER A 234 24.57 0.06 20.89
N LEU A 235 25.40 -0.63 20.11
CA LEU A 235 26.48 -1.43 20.67
C LEU A 235 27.45 -0.58 21.49
N GLN A 236 27.94 -1.13 22.59
CA GLN A 236 28.99 -0.46 23.36
C GLN A 236 30.28 -0.39 22.56
N ASN A 237 30.97 0.74 22.62
CA ASN A 237 32.27 0.95 21.94
C ASN A 237 33.29 -0.17 22.24
N LEU A 238 33.27 -0.75 23.45
CA LEU A 238 34.12 -1.88 23.81
C LEU A 238 33.89 -3.11 22.92
N VAL A 239 32.62 -3.45 22.66
CA VAL A 239 32.26 -4.58 21.80
C VAL A 239 32.61 -4.27 20.35
N VAL A 240 32.34 -3.04 19.91
CA VAL A 240 32.65 -2.55 18.56
C VAL A 240 34.16 -2.61 18.28
N ASN A 241 34.98 -2.07 19.18
CA ASN A 241 36.44 -2.10 19.06
C ASN A 241 36.98 -3.53 19.08
N THR A 242 36.37 -4.41 19.87
CA THR A 242 36.74 -5.83 19.88
C THR A 242 36.48 -6.50 18.53
N LEU A 243 35.36 -6.18 17.88
CA LEU A 243 35.05 -6.68 16.54
C LEU A 243 35.99 -6.06 15.48
N ALA A 244 36.35 -4.79 15.61
CA ALA A 244 37.27 -4.07 14.73
C ALA A 244 38.65 -4.73 14.63
N HIS A 245 39.17 -5.18 15.77
CA HIS A 245 40.48 -5.81 15.87
C HIS A 245 40.44 -7.34 15.69
N SER A 246 39.28 -7.88 15.31
CA SER A 246 39.17 -9.31 15.00
C SER A 246 40.05 -9.67 13.80
N THR A 247 40.72 -10.82 13.86
CA THR A 247 41.50 -11.36 12.74
C THR A 247 40.65 -12.18 11.77
N ASP A 248 39.43 -12.50 12.16
CA ASP A 248 38.48 -13.27 11.36
C ASP A 248 37.97 -12.43 10.18
N ALA A 249 38.03 -13.02 8.98
CA ALA A 249 37.69 -12.34 7.74
C ALA A 249 36.23 -11.86 7.70
N LEU A 250 35.29 -12.64 8.26
CA LEU A 250 33.88 -12.27 8.30
C LEU A 250 33.67 -11.05 9.21
N PHE A 251 34.26 -11.06 10.41
CA PHE A 251 34.15 -9.93 11.34
C PHE A 251 34.84 -8.67 10.81
N LYS A 252 35.96 -8.80 10.10
CA LYS A 252 36.60 -7.66 9.42
C LYS A 252 35.73 -7.07 8.31
N ILE A 253 35.13 -7.91 7.47
CA ILE A 253 34.23 -7.49 6.40
C ILE A 253 33.00 -6.80 6.98
N ILE A 254 32.34 -7.43 7.97
CA ILE A 254 31.21 -6.85 8.70
C ILE A 254 31.62 -5.51 9.32
N PHE A 255 32.81 -5.41 9.93
CA PHE A 255 33.26 -4.18 10.56
C PHE A 255 33.59 -3.06 9.54
N GLN A 256 34.23 -3.38 8.42
CA GLN A 256 34.58 -2.41 7.36
C GLN A 256 33.34 -1.70 6.79
N ILE A 257 32.24 -2.43 6.60
CA ILE A 257 30.96 -1.89 6.11
C ILE A 257 30.31 -0.97 7.15
N THR A 258 30.69 -1.10 8.42
CA THR A 258 30.04 -0.42 9.54
C THR A 258 30.78 0.80 10.06
N GLN A 259 32.01 1.06 9.58
CA GLN A 259 32.80 2.20 10.05
C GLN A 259 32.07 3.54 9.88
N ASP A 260 31.33 3.72 8.77
CA ASP A 260 30.55 4.94 8.49
C ASP A 260 29.34 5.09 9.43
N ASP A 261 28.66 3.97 9.76
CA ASP A 261 27.54 3.96 10.70
C ASP A 261 27.97 4.34 12.12
N PHE A 262 29.17 3.94 12.55
CA PHE A 262 29.67 4.21 13.89
C PHE A 262 30.09 5.67 14.09
N GLN A 263 30.67 6.31 13.08
CA GLN A 263 30.99 7.74 13.14
C GLN A 263 29.70 8.58 13.19
N GLN A 264 28.64 8.18 12.49
CA GLN A 264 27.35 8.86 12.53
C GLN A 264 26.57 8.61 13.84
N GLN A 265 26.66 7.41 14.43
CA GLN A 265 26.04 7.09 15.72
C GLN A 265 26.61 7.92 16.89
N GLN A 266 27.90 8.29 16.83
CA GLN A 266 28.52 9.13 17.86
C GLN A 266 28.14 10.61 17.75
N GLN A 267 27.73 11.10 16.57
CA GLN A 267 27.54 12.54 16.35
C GLN A 267 26.09 13.04 16.52
N LYS A 268 25.05 12.19 16.48
CA LYS A 268 23.67 12.65 16.72
C LYS A 268 22.85 11.58 17.44
N GLY A 269 22.34 11.89 18.64
CA GLY A 269 21.45 11.07 19.46
C GLY A 269 20.05 10.83 18.88
N LYS A 270 19.95 10.52 17.58
CA LYS A 270 18.71 10.18 16.88
C LYS A 270 18.25 8.78 17.28
N SER A 271 16.98 8.65 17.67
CA SER A 271 16.36 7.36 17.98
C SER A 271 16.26 6.48 16.73
N LEU A 272 16.06 5.17 16.92
CA LEU A 272 15.68 4.25 15.82
C LEU A 272 14.48 4.79 15.03
N GLY A 273 13.51 5.39 15.74
CA GLY A 273 12.35 5.99 15.11
C GLY A 273 12.66 7.15 14.21
N SER A 274 13.60 8.03 14.59
CA SER A 274 14.02 9.14 13.75
C SER A 274 14.72 8.67 12.47
N LYS A 275 15.56 7.62 12.55
CA LYS A 275 16.21 7.03 11.37
C LYS A 275 15.17 6.47 10.39
N PHE A 276 14.28 5.62 10.88
CA PHE A 276 13.24 5.01 10.07
C PHE A 276 12.31 6.04 9.41
N ARG A 277 11.90 7.10 10.13
CA ARG A 277 11.05 8.15 9.52
C ARG A 277 11.74 8.86 8.36
N ASN A 278 13.06 9.11 8.47
CA ASN A 278 13.83 9.67 7.36
C ASN A 278 13.90 8.71 6.18
N GLU A 279 14.16 7.41 6.42
CA GLU A 279 14.19 6.38 5.38
C GLU A 279 12.84 6.26 4.63
N ILE A 280 11.73 6.23 5.37
CA ILE A 280 10.39 6.25 4.77
C ILE A 280 10.16 7.52 3.97
N GLN A 281 10.58 8.68 4.46
CA GLN A 281 10.40 9.93 3.71
C GLN A 281 11.22 9.93 2.40
N ILE A 282 12.44 9.39 2.41
CA ILE A 282 13.26 9.21 1.21
C ILE A 282 12.54 8.29 0.22
N LEU A 283 12.05 7.14 0.69
CA LEU A 283 11.29 6.20 -0.15
C LEU A 283 10.05 6.86 -0.77
N ILE A 284 9.24 7.57 0.03
CA ILE A 284 8.03 8.25 -0.47
C ILE A 284 8.41 9.28 -1.54
N ASN A 285 9.49 10.04 -1.36
CA ASN A 285 9.95 11.01 -2.35
C ASN A 285 10.37 10.35 -3.67
N GLN A 286 11.03 9.20 -3.61
CA GLN A 286 11.39 8.41 -4.80
C GLN A 286 10.13 7.91 -5.53
N LEU A 287 9.13 7.41 -4.80
CA LEU A 287 7.90 6.91 -5.41
C LEU A 287 7.06 8.04 -6.05
N MET A 288 7.08 9.26 -5.50
CA MET A 288 6.30 10.39 -6.02
C MET A 288 6.70 10.83 -7.43
N VAL A 289 7.93 10.53 -7.87
CA VAL A 289 8.41 10.87 -9.22
C VAL A 289 8.20 9.74 -10.23
N CYS A 290 7.72 8.57 -9.78
CA CYS A 290 7.49 7.40 -10.62
C CYS A 290 6.03 7.28 -11.08
N GLU A 291 5.81 6.54 -12.16
CA GLU A 291 4.49 5.99 -12.48
C GLU A 291 4.22 4.79 -11.57
N CYS A 292 3.28 4.93 -10.62
CA CYS A 292 3.03 3.93 -9.59
C CYS A 292 1.87 3.00 -9.96
N HIS A 293 2.11 1.68 -9.85
CA HIS A 293 1.08 0.65 -9.92
C HIS A 293 0.91 -0.04 -8.56
N PHE A 294 -0.34 -0.19 -8.11
CA PHE A 294 -0.64 -0.71 -6.78
C PHE A 294 -1.30 -2.09 -6.87
N ILE A 295 -0.68 -3.10 -6.25
CA ILE A 295 -1.20 -4.47 -6.15
C ILE A 295 -1.59 -4.74 -4.69
N ARG A 296 -2.85 -5.09 -4.44
CA ARG A 296 -3.35 -5.42 -3.09
C ARG A 296 -3.58 -6.92 -2.99
N CYS A 297 -2.72 -7.61 -2.23
CA CYS A 297 -2.83 -9.04 -2.00
C CYS A 297 -3.80 -9.33 -0.85
N ILE A 298 -4.72 -10.27 -1.04
CA ILE A 298 -5.74 -10.64 -0.05
C ILE A 298 -5.62 -12.14 0.26
N LYS A 299 -5.53 -12.49 1.56
CA LYS A 299 -5.43 -13.88 2.01
C LYS A 299 -6.83 -14.47 2.27
N PRO A 300 -7.27 -15.55 1.59
CA PRO A 300 -8.62 -16.09 1.73
C PRO A 300 -8.90 -16.76 3.08
N ASN A 301 -7.88 -17.31 3.71
CA ASN A 301 -7.94 -17.89 5.05
C ASN A 301 -6.54 -17.89 5.68
N ASP A 302 -6.49 -17.85 7.00
CA ASP A 302 -5.26 -17.90 7.79
C ASP A 302 -4.63 -19.30 7.83
N GLU A 303 -5.42 -20.36 7.66
CA GLU A 303 -5.06 -21.78 7.68
C GLU A 303 -4.20 -22.26 6.49
N LYS A 304 -3.99 -21.42 5.47
CA LYS A 304 -3.27 -21.76 4.24
C LYS A 304 -3.88 -22.94 3.46
N LYS A 305 -5.21 -23.10 3.53
CA LYS A 305 -5.95 -24.12 2.77
C LYS A 305 -6.47 -23.55 1.45
N LYS A 306 -6.38 -24.34 0.38
CA LYS A 306 -7.11 -24.02 -0.86
C LYS A 306 -8.63 -24.12 -0.62
N ASP A 307 -9.40 -23.39 -1.42
CA ASP A 307 -10.88 -23.44 -1.44
C ASP A 307 -11.59 -23.11 -0.11
N LEU A 308 -10.86 -22.54 0.86
CA LEU A 308 -11.41 -22.09 2.14
C LEU A 308 -11.52 -20.56 2.14
N PHE A 309 -12.74 -20.06 2.24
CA PHE A 309 -13.05 -18.62 2.20
C PHE A 309 -13.60 -18.16 3.56
N LYS A 310 -12.82 -17.40 4.32
CA LYS A 310 -13.25 -16.83 5.61
C LYS A 310 -13.73 -15.39 5.42
N THR A 311 -15.04 -15.21 5.27
CA THR A 311 -15.66 -13.91 4.92
C THR A 311 -15.29 -12.76 5.86
N THR A 312 -15.33 -12.97 7.18
CA THR A 312 -15.01 -11.92 8.17
C THR A 312 -13.53 -11.52 8.09
N TYR A 313 -12.64 -12.51 8.02
CA TYR A 313 -11.20 -12.31 7.86
C TYR A 313 -10.85 -11.53 6.58
N LEU A 314 -11.57 -11.81 5.49
CA LEU A 314 -11.41 -11.12 4.22
C LEU A 314 -11.93 -9.69 4.26
N LEU A 315 -13.12 -9.48 4.84
CA LEU A 315 -13.71 -8.15 4.97
C LEU A 315 -12.80 -7.22 5.77
N ASP A 316 -12.18 -7.73 6.84
CA ASP A 316 -11.23 -6.97 7.64
C ASP A 316 -9.96 -6.61 6.87
N GLN A 317 -9.46 -7.51 6.00
CA GLN A 317 -8.34 -7.21 5.10
C GLN A 317 -8.72 -6.15 4.06
N VAL A 318 -9.89 -6.28 3.42
CA VAL A 318 -10.38 -5.32 2.40
C VAL A 318 -10.48 -3.90 2.99
N ARG A 319 -10.96 -3.78 4.24
CA ARG A 319 -10.97 -2.51 4.99
C ARG A 319 -9.55 -2.02 5.33
N SER A 320 -8.67 -2.93 5.75
CA SER A 320 -7.30 -2.60 6.16
C SER A 320 -6.39 -2.20 5.00
N LEU A 321 -6.66 -2.70 3.79
CA LEU A 321 -5.91 -2.39 2.57
C LEU A 321 -6.38 -1.09 1.89
N GLY A 322 -7.41 -0.42 2.40
CA GLY A 322 -7.95 0.82 1.83
C GLY A 322 -8.72 0.61 0.52
N VAL A 323 -9.10 -0.63 0.17
CA VAL A 323 -9.78 -0.95 -1.10
C VAL A 323 -11.15 -0.29 -1.17
N LEU A 324 -11.87 -0.20 -0.06
CA LEU A 324 -13.18 0.46 -0.01
C LEU A 324 -13.05 1.96 -0.23
N GLU A 325 -12.01 2.57 0.33
CA GLU A 325 -11.68 3.98 0.17
C GLU A 325 -11.33 4.29 -1.29
N SER A 326 -10.54 3.43 -1.94
CA SER A 326 -10.27 3.50 -3.38
C SER A 326 -11.55 3.47 -4.22
N ILE A 327 -12.50 2.58 -3.89
CA ILE A 327 -13.78 2.48 -4.58
C ILE A 327 -14.64 3.73 -4.33
N LYS A 328 -14.67 4.24 -3.08
CA LYS A 328 -15.40 5.48 -2.75
C LYS A 328 -14.86 6.66 -3.55
N ILE A 329 -13.53 6.79 -3.62
CA ILE A 329 -12.84 7.80 -4.42
C ILE A 329 -13.28 7.71 -5.89
N GLY A 330 -13.21 6.51 -6.50
CA GLY A 330 -13.64 6.32 -7.88
C GLY A 330 -15.12 6.65 -8.11
N LYS A 331 -15.98 6.36 -7.12
CA LYS A 331 -17.42 6.63 -7.18
C LYS A 331 -17.80 8.10 -6.99
N GLN A 332 -17.04 8.86 -6.20
CA GLN A 332 -17.24 10.31 -6.00
C GLN A 332 -16.82 11.12 -7.22
N SER A 333 -15.96 10.55 -8.06
CA SER A 333 -15.69 11.05 -9.41
C SER A 333 -16.84 10.65 -10.37
N PHE A 334 -16.56 10.62 -11.66
CA PHE A 334 -17.45 10.13 -12.71
C PHE A 334 -16.90 8.76 -13.19
N PRO A 335 -17.26 7.66 -12.50
CA PRO A 335 -16.68 6.34 -12.73
C PRO A 335 -17.06 5.75 -14.09
N ILE A 336 -18.20 6.15 -14.65
CA ILE A 336 -18.67 5.63 -15.93
C ILE A 336 -18.18 6.59 -17.03
N ARG A 337 -17.28 6.10 -17.86
CA ARG A 337 -16.66 6.87 -18.96
C ARG A 337 -16.91 6.14 -20.26
N LYS A 338 -17.71 6.71 -21.15
CA LYS A 338 -17.97 6.16 -22.48
C LYS A 338 -17.37 7.08 -23.53
N SER A 339 -16.68 6.53 -24.53
CA SER A 339 -16.38 7.34 -25.72
C SER A 339 -17.68 7.72 -26.42
N TYR A 340 -17.67 8.81 -27.18
CA TYR A 340 -18.82 9.22 -27.99
C TYR A 340 -19.27 8.11 -28.95
N GLN A 341 -18.30 7.34 -29.47
CA GLN A 341 -18.53 6.14 -30.25
C GLN A 341 -19.39 5.09 -29.52
N GLN A 342 -18.99 4.73 -28.30
CA GLN A 342 -19.70 3.76 -27.45
C GLN A 342 -21.08 4.26 -27.05
N PHE A 343 -21.18 5.56 -26.76
CA PHE A 343 -22.45 6.19 -26.41
C PHE A 343 -23.44 6.14 -27.57
N TYR A 344 -23.04 6.58 -28.75
CA TYR A 344 -23.89 6.56 -29.94
C TYR A 344 -24.33 5.13 -30.28
N ARG A 345 -23.40 4.17 -30.29
CA ARG A 345 -23.72 2.75 -30.54
C ARG A 345 -24.78 2.20 -29.60
N ARG A 346 -24.80 2.64 -28.34
CA ARG A 346 -25.80 2.22 -27.34
C ARG A 346 -27.14 2.92 -27.54
N TYR A 347 -27.14 4.25 -27.65
CA TYR A 347 -28.35 5.06 -27.53
C TYR A 347 -28.98 5.50 -28.86
N ALA A 348 -28.33 5.29 -30.00
CA ALA A 348 -28.85 5.70 -31.31
C ALA A 348 -30.26 5.17 -31.60
N PHE A 349 -30.59 3.95 -31.16
CA PHE A 349 -31.91 3.33 -31.35
C PHE A 349 -33.08 4.11 -30.74
N ALA A 350 -32.80 5.01 -29.79
CA ALA A 350 -33.81 5.86 -29.18
C ALA A 350 -34.09 7.15 -29.98
N ALA A 351 -33.34 7.40 -31.06
CA ALA A 351 -33.59 8.50 -31.99
C ALA A 351 -34.77 8.17 -32.91
N LYS A 352 -35.58 9.18 -33.24
CA LYS A 352 -36.65 9.03 -34.25
C LYS A 352 -36.04 8.83 -35.64
N ASP A 353 -35.03 9.62 -35.98
CA ASP A 353 -34.28 9.51 -37.23
C ASP A 353 -33.08 8.57 -37.04
N PHE A 354 -33.38 7.31 -36.73
CA PHE A 354 -32.36 6.29 -36.46
C PHE A 354 -31.41 6.15 -37.64
N ARG A 355 -30.11 6.37 -37.40
CA ARG A 355 -29.03 6.06 -38.34
C ARG A 355 -28.23 4.92 -37.76
N SER A 356 -28.05 3.86 -38.55
CA SER A 356 -27.40 2.65 -38.02
C SER A 356 -25.91 2.91 -37.73
N TRP A 357 -25.41 2.20 -36.72
CA TRP A 357 -23.99 2.24 -36.35
C TRP A 357 -23.06 1.99 -37.55
N GLN A 358 -23.39 0.99 -38.38
CA GLN A 358 -22.60 0.60 -39.55
C GLN A 358 -22.56 1.71 -40.61
N GLN A 359 -23.70 2.31 -40.94
CA GLN A 359 -23.77 3.42 -41.90
C GLN A 359 -22.92 4.62 -41.46
N MET A 360 -22.93 4.96 -40.17
CA MET A 360 -22.16 6.11 -39.66
C MET A 360 -20.66 5.82 -39.56
N GLN A 361 -20.25 4.55 -39.36
CA GLN A 361 -18.82 4.19 -39.42
C GLN A 361 -18.26 4.30 -40.84
N GLU A 362 -19.00 3.82 -41.83
CA GLU A 362 -18.58 3.84 -43.25
C GLU A 362 -18.43 5.27 -43.79
N GLN A 363 -19.21 6.21 -43.26
CA GLN A 363 -19.20 7.62 -43.64
C GLN A 363 -18.19 8.48 -42.86
N ASN A 364 -17.39 7.87 -41.96
CA ASN A 364 -16.40 8.55 -41.12
C ASN A 364 -16.97 9.78 -40.37
N VAL A 365 -18.18 9.63 -39.82
CA VAL A 365 -18.94 10.75 -39.23
C VAL A 365 -18.40 11.13 -37.85
N ASP A 366 -18.52 12.41 -37.49
CA ASP A 366 -18.19 12.90 -36.17
C ASP A 366 -19.18 12.38 -35.09
N PHE A 367 -18.76 11.36 -34.35
CA PHE A 367 -19.53 10.80 -33.24
C PHE A 367 -19.71 11.77 -32.07
N TYR A 368 -18.85 12.79 -31.93
CA TYR A 368 -19.03 13.84 -30.93
C TYR A 368 -20.31 14.62 -31.22
N ALA A 369 -20.43 15.17 -32.44
CA ALA A 369 -21.61 15.93 -32.87
C ALA A 369 -22.90 15.08 -32.78
N LEU A 370 -22.86 13.85 -33.30
CA LEU A 370 -24.02 12.95 -33.27
C LEU A 370 -24.47 12.62 -31.83
N SER A 371 -23.53 12.34 -30.93
CA SER A 371 -23.87 12.03 -29.54
C SER A 371 -24.42 13.25 -28.80
N LYS A 372 -23.91 14.44 -29.12
CA LYS A 372 -24.41 15.71 -28.57
C LYS A 372 -25.84 16.00 -29.06
N GLU A 373 -26.12 15.73 -30.33
CA GLU A 373 -27.47 15.78 -30.90
C GLU A 373 -28.42 14.80 -30.20
N LEU A 374 -28.00 13.53 -30.02
CA LEU A 374 -28.77 12.54 -29.25
C LEU A 374 -29.08 13.04 -27.84
N PHE A 375 -28.07 13.62 -27.16
CA PHE A 375 -28.23 14.16 -25.81
C PHE A 375 -29.26 15.28 -25.78
N GLN A 376 -29.19 16.24 -26.71
CA GLN A 376 -30.10 17.38 -26.78
C GLN A 376 -31.52 17.01 -27.19
N ASN A 377 -31.69 16.01 -28.07
CA ASN A 377 -33.00 15.65 -28.63
C ASN A 377 -33.74 14.59 -27.81
N ILE A 378 -33.03 13.61 -27.27
CA ILE A 378 -33.63 12.46 -26.57
C ILE A 378 -33.58 12.65 -25.06
N PHE A 379 -32.44 13.11 -24.56
CA PHE A 379 -32.15 13.21 -23.14
C PHE A 379 -32.31 14.65 -22.64
N LYS A 380 -33.13 15.46 -23.32
CA LYS A 380 -33.43 16.83 -22.93
C LYS A 380 -34.01 16.86 -21.51
N GLY A 381 -33.44 17.70 -20.64
CA GLY A 381 -33.89 17.82 -19.26
C GLY A 381 -33.37 16.74 -18.31
N THR A 382 -32.59 15.76 -18.80
CA THR A 382 -31.71 14.95 -17.95
C THR A 382 -30.52 15.77 -17.49
N ASN A 383 -29.80 15.32 -16.45
CA ASN A 383 -28.60 15.99 -15.95
C ASN A 383 -28.83 17.32 -15.20
N GLN A 384 -29.98 17.50 -14.55
CA GLN A 384 -30.25 18.69 -13.73
C GLN A 384 -29.32 18.79 -12.50
N SER A 385 -28.83 17.64 -12.02
CA SER A 385 -27.90 17.55 -10.89
C SER A 385 -26.42 17.59 -11.28
N GLY A 386 -26.08 17.71 -12.56
CA GLY A 386 -24.67 17.71 -13.01
C GLY A 386 -23.99 16.34 -12.95
N ASP A 387 -24.76 15.26 -12.95
CA ASP A 387 -24.29 13.86 -12.91
C ASP A 387 -23.73 13.35 -14.25
N ILE A 388 -23.75 14.16 -15.31
CA ILE A 388 -23.24 13.86 -16.65
C ILE A 388 -22.40 15.03 -17.15
N LEU A 389 -21.15 14.77 -17.54
CA LEU A 389 -20.25 15.76 -18.11
C LEU A 389 -19.81 15.35 -19.52
N LEU A 390 -19.86 16.29 -20.45
CA LEU A 390 -19.41 16.10 -21.82
C LEU A 390 -17.97 16.60 -21.96
N GLY A 391 -17.01 15.69 -21.92
CA GLY A 391 -15.60 16.00 -22.17
C GLY A 391 -15.29 16.12 -23.66
N LYS A 392 -14.03 16.37 -24.02
CA LYS A 392 -13.60 16.46 -25.42
C LYS A 392 -13.72 15.13 -26.16
N GLY A 393 -13.33 14.02 -25.53
CA GLY A 393 -13.32 12.68 -26.16
C GLY A 393 -14.31 11.69 -25.54
N LYS A 394 -14.77 11.96 -24.30
CA LYS A 394 -15.62 11.02 -23.55
C LYS A 394 -16.77 11.72 -22.84
N ILE A 395 -17.81 10.94 -22.58
CA ILE A 395 -18.93 11.29 -21.72
C ILE A 395 -18.69 10.64 -20.35
N PHE A 396 -18.69 11.47 -19.32
CA PHE A 396 -18.46 11.13 -17.92
C PHE A 396 -19.80 11.10 -17.21
N MET A 397 -20.09 10.03 -16.47
CA MET A 397 -21.36 9.87 -15.77
C MET A 397 -21.16 9.34 -14.35
N GLN A 398 -21.95 9.87 -13.42
CA GLN A 398 -22.25 9.20 -12.17
C GLN A 398 -23.33 8.13 -12.38
N ASN A 399 -23.49 7.24 -11.41
CA ASN A 399 -24.53 6.20 -11.45
C ASN A 399 -25.93 6.80 -11.62
N LYS A 400 -26.23 7.91 -10.94
CA LYS A 400 -27.53 8.57 -11.05
C LYS A 400 -27.80 9.07 -12.47
N GLY A 401 -26.82 9.75 -13.08
CA GLY A 401 -26.90 10.20 -14.47
C GLY A 401 -27.11 9.04 -15.45
N LEU A 402 -26.38 7.93 -15.29
CA LEU A 402 -26.59 6.74 -16.12
C LEU A 402 -28.00 6.16 -15.96
N LEU A 403 -28.52 6.08 -14.73
CA LEU A 403 -29.87 5.56 -14.48
C LEU A 403 -30.95 6.44 -15.12
N GLU A 404 -30.78 7.77 -15.12
CA GLU A 404 -31.69 8.69 -15.83
C GLU A 404 -31.70 8.42 -17.35
N LEU A 405 -30.52 8.22 -17.94
CA LEU A 405 -30.41 7.89 -19.37
C LEU A 405 -31.02 6.53 -19.69
N GLU A 406 -30.72 5.49 -18.90
CA GLU A 406 -31.25 4.14 -19.12
C GLU A 406 -32.77 4.12 -18.98
N LYS A 407 -33.36 4.87 -18.03
CA LYS A 407 -34.82 4.97 -17.88
C LYS A 407 -35.49 5.50 -19.16
N ILE A 408 -35.01 6.62 -19.70
CA ILE A 408 -35.55 7.20 -20.94
C ILE A 408 -35.33 6.27 -22.13
N TYR A 409 -34.16 5.64 -22.19
CA TYR A 409 -33.83 4.69 -23.24
C TYR A 409 -34.75 3.46 -23.20
N GLU A 410 -35.01 2.90 -22.02
CA GLU A 410 -35.94 1.79 -21.84
C GLU A 410 -37.36 2.17 -22.23
N GLU A 411 -37.87 3.33 -21.78
CA GLU A 411 -39.20 3.83 -22.14
C GLU A 411 -39.41 3.89 -23.66
N LYS A 412 -38.41 4.40 -24.39
CA LYS A 412 -38.45 4.45 -25.86
C LYS A 412 -38.34 3.08 -26.51
N LEU A 413 -37.57 2.16 -25.91
CA LEU A 413 -37.43 0.80 -26.42
C LEU A 413 -38.66 -0.07 -26.18
N ILE A 414 -39.57 0.25 -25.26
CA ILE A 414 -40.75 -0.60 -24.97
C ILE A 414 -41.51 -0.95 -26.26
N ASN A 415 -41.77 0.04 -27.12
CA ASN A 415 -42.53 -0.18 -28.36
C ASN A 415 -41.72 -0.99 -29.39
N LEU A 416 -40.43 -0.70 -29.54
CA LEU A 416 -39.54 -1.44 -30.43
C LEU A 416 -39.38 -2.90 -29.97
N ASN A 417 -39.26 -3.14 -28.67
CA ASN A 417 -39.18 -4.48 -28.09
C ASN A 417 -40.49 -5.26 -28.30
N LYS A 418 -41.66 -4.62 -28.20
CA LYS A 418 -42.94 -5.27 -28.53
C LYS A 418 -42.98 -5.72 -29.98
N ILE A 419 -42.54 -4.87 -30.92
CA ILE A 419 -42.49 -5.19 -32.34
C ILE A 419 -41.45 -6.30 -32.62
N ALA A 420 -40.24 -6.18 -32.06
CA ALA A 420 -39.18 -7.16 -32.19
C ALA A 420 -39.59 -8.54 -31.67
N ARG A 421 -40.32 -8.61 -30.55
CA ARG A 421 -40.88 -9.88 -30.02
C ARG A 421 -41.87 -10.50 -30.99
N LYS A 422 -42.75 -9.71 -31.63
CA LYS A 422 -43.68 -10.23 -32.65
C LYS A 422 -42.93 -10.81 -33.85
N PHE A 423 -41.92 -10.09 -34.35
CA PHE A 423 -41.07 -10.59 -35.43
C PHE A 423 -40.31 -11.86 -35.04
N GLN A 424 -39.70 -11.90 -33.85
CA GLN A 424 -39.01 -13.09 -33.35
C GLN A 424 -39.97 -14.28 -33.24
N GLN A 425 -41.17 -14.09 -32.70
CA GLN A 425 -42.18 -15.15 -32.59
C GLN A 425 -42.60 -15.68 -33.97
N ALA A 426 -42.86 -14.77 -34.93
CA ALA A 426 -43.21 -15.17 -36.29
C ALA A 426 -42.07 -15.91 -36.99
N PHE A 427 -40.83 -15.41 -36.88
CA PHE A 427 -39.65 -16.05 -37.45
C PHE A 427 -39.38 -17.42 -36.84
N ILE A 428 -39.40 -17.53 -35.50
CA ILE A 428 -39.23 -18.81 -34.80
C ILE A 428 -40.33 -19.78 -35.21
N GLY A 429 -41.59 -19.34 -35.27
CA GLY A 429 -42.72 -20.15 -35.72
C GLY A 429 -42.52 -20.67 -37.14
N PHE A 430 -42.16 -19.79 -38.08
CA PHE A 430 -41.87 -20.16 -39.46
C PHE A 430 -40.68 -21.11 -39.59
N TYR A 431 -39.58 -20.83 -38.89
CA TYR A 431 -38.39 -21.67 -38.88
C TYR A 431 -38.69 -23.07 -38.35
N LEU A 432 -39.43 -23.17 -37.24
CA LEU A 432 -39.87 -24.45 -36.67
C LEU A 432 -40.82 -25.19 -37.61
N PHE A 433 -41.76 -24.48 -38.25
CA PHE A 433 -42.67 -25.06 -39.24
C PHE A 433 -41.92 -25.63 -40.44
N ILE A 434 -41.00 -24.88 -41.04
CA ILE A 434 -40.16 -25.35 -42.14
C ILE A 434 -39.36 -26.59 -41.73
N LYS A 435 -38.75 -26.57 -40.54
CA LYS A 435 -37.98 -27.70 -40.02
C LYS A 435 -38.84 -28.95 -39.82
N LEU A 436 -40.09 -28.77 -39.37
CA LEU A 436 -41.08 -29.84 -39.24
C LEU A 436 -41.54 -30.37 -40.61
N PHE A 437 -41.85 -29.47 -41.55
CA PHE A 437 -42.27 -29.81 -42.91
C PHE A 437 -41.21 -30.63 -43.65
N TYR A 438 -39.93 -30.22 -43.60
CA TYR A 438 -38.85 -31.01 -44.19
C TYR A 438 -38.67 -32.38 -43.53
N ARG A 439 -38.83 -32.49 -42.20
CA ARG A 439 -38.80 -33.78 -41.48
C ARG A 439 -39.96 -34.71 -41.87
N LEU A 440 -41.15 -34.16 -42.13
CA LEU A 440 -42.29 -34.95 -42.58
C LEU A 440 -42.15 -35.37 -44.05
N LYS A 441 -41.61 -34.49 -44.90
CA LYS A 441 -41.36 -34.78 -46.33
C LYS A 441 -40.29 -35.85 -46.52
N THR A 442 -39.24 -35.87 -45.69
CA THR A 442 -38.23 -36.95 -45.69
C THR A 442 -38.81 -38.27 -45.19
N LYS A 443 -39.67 -38.25 -44.15
CA LYS A 443 -40.40 -39.45 -43.69
C LYS A 443 -41.35 -40.02 -44.77
N ASN A 444 -42.09 -39.17 -45.49
CA ASN A 444 -42.99 -39.63 -46.55
C ASN A 444 -42.23 -40.16 -47.78
N ARG A 445 -41.08 -39.57 -48.15
CA ARG A 445 -40.19 -40.12 -49.19
C ARG A 445 -39.66 -41.52 -48.84
N HIS A 446 -39.32 -41.77 -47.57
CA HIS A 446 -38.91 -43.11 -47.12
C HIS A 446 -40.07 -44.13 -47.11
N LYS A 447 -41.33 -43.67 -47.07
CA LYS A 447 -42.50 -44.54 -47.18
C LYS A 447 -42.78 -44.90 -48.65
N GLN A 448 -42.73 -43.93 -49.56
CA GLN A 448 -42.90 -44.16 -51.01
C GLN A 448 -41.76 -44.93 -51.70
N LEU A 449 -40.59 -45.05 -51.06
CA LEU A 449 -39.48 -45.90 -51.54
C LEU A 449 -39.53 -47.33 -50.97
N LYS A 450 -40.49 -47.61 -50.08
CA LYS A 450 -40.68 -48.93 -49.44
C LYS A 450 -41.93 -49.67 -49.95
N ASP A 451 -42.82 -48.96 -50.63
CA ASP A 451 -43.91 -49.52 -51.43
C ASP A 451 -43.45 -49.56 -52.89
#